data_AF-A0A1I0CCL2-F1
#
_entry.id   AF-A0A1I0CCL2-F1
#
_cell.length_a   1.000
_cell.length_b   1.000
_cell.length_c   1.000
_cell.angle_alpha   90.00
_cell.angle_beta   90.00
_cell.angle_gamma   90.00
#
_symmetry.space_group_name_H-M   'P 1'
#
loop_
_entity.id
_entity.type
_entity.pdbx_description
1 polymer ?
#
loop_
_entity_poly.entity_id
_entity_poly.type
_entity_poly.pdbx_seq_one_letter_code
_entity_poly.pdbx_strand_id
1 'polypeptide(L)'
;MHALRNLIREVLSLPNGTVRPSRDNGAFTPGIVIVNDVSSESLGMRSDFVNGQEVISESIVTLISIHVFGKNANTLLNKFRLALRTSHFLSGIKQMHACVYRYSDVRDLTTGIGATKEERSQIDVYLMHNFSIQTDLPAIELTSIHAQAQTSKNNIITINNEVNQG
;
A
#
# COMPACT_ATOMS: atom_id res chain seq x y z
N MET A 1 2.53 -6.69 6.92
CA MET A 1 3.53 -6.04 7.81
C MET A 1 4.56 -6.96 8.47
N HIS A 2 4.28 -8.23 8.80
CA HIS A 2 5.30 -9.12 9.41
C HIS A 2 6.51 -9.37 8.48
N ALA A 3 6.25 -9.73 7.21
CA ALA A 3 7.31 -9.97 6.23
C ALA A 3 8.22 -8.75 6.01
N LEU A 4 7.65 -7.54 5.90
CA LEU A 4 8.44 -6.31 5.79
C LEU A 4 9.37 -6.09 7.00
N ARG A 5 8.87 -6.34 8.22
CA ARG A 5 9.71 -6.23 9.43
C ARG A 5 10.87 -7.21 9.43
N ASN A 6 10.63 -8.45 8.98
CA ASN A 6 11.69 -9.45 8.84
C ASN A 6 12.73 -9.05 7.79
N LEU A 7 12.28 -8.52 6.65
CA LEU A 7 13.18 -8.02 5.61
C LEU A 7 14.04 -6.85 6.12
N ILE A 8 13.45 -5.89 6.84
CA ILE A 8 14.18 -4.78 7.45
C ILE A 8 15.22 -5.30 8.45
N ARG A 9 14.84 -6.27 9.31
CA ARG A 9 15.74 -6.91 10.26
C ARG A 9 16.93 -7.56 9.55
N GLU A 10 16.67 -8.32 8.49
CA GLU A 10 17.70 -9.06 7.74
C GLU A 10 18.68 -8.12 7.05
N VAL A 11 18.16 -7.14 6.30
CA VAL A 11 18.97 -6.20 5.52
C VAL A 11 19.81 -5.30 6.43
N LEU A 12 19.34 -5.01 7.64
CA LEU A 12 20.10 -4.26 8.65
C LEU A 12 20.90 -5.16 9.62
N SER A 13 20.83 -6.49 9.45
CA SER A 13 21.49 -7.46 10.33
C SER A 13 21.17 -7.24 11.82
N LEU A 14 19.90 -6.95 12.12
CA LEU A 14 19.44 -6.66 13.47
C LEU A 14 19.08 -7.94 14.24
N PRO A 15 19.24 -7.95 15.58
CA PRO A 15 18.79 -9.05 16.42
C PRO A 15 17.27 -9.31 16.31
N ASN A 16 16.87 -10.52 16.71
CA ASN A 16 15.46 -10.86 16.81
C ASN A 16 14.77 -10.01 17.88
N GLY A 17 13.54 -9.58 17.60
CA GLY A 17 12.76 -8.73 18.50
C GLY A 17 13.06 -7.23 18.41
N THR A 18 14.09 -6.82 17.66
CA THR A 18 14.46 -5.41 17.49
C THR A 18 13.51 -4.63 16.57
N VAL A 19 12.92 -5.29 15.56
CA VAL A 19 11.97 -4.67 14.63
C VAL A 19 10.53 -5.00 15.03
N ARG A 20 9.81 -4.00 15.53
CA ARG A 20 8.51 -4.16 16.20
C ARG A 20 7.40 -3.41 15.44
N PRO A 21 6.15 -3.86 15.52
CA PRO A 21 5.03 -3.09 15.01
C PRO A 21 4.72 -1.90 15.95
N SER A 22 4.09 -0.86 15.43
CA SER A 22 3.69 0.32 16.23
C SER A 22 2.72 0.01 17.37
N ARG A 23 1.89 -1.02 17.23
CA ARG A 23 0.88 -1.43 18.23
C ARG A 23 1.42 -2.42 19.28
N ASP A 24 2.73 -2.52 19.42
CA ASP A 24 3.34 -3.39 20.42
C ASP A 24 3.42 -2.66 21.77
N ASN A 25 2.92 -3.29 22.83
CA ASN A 25 2.81 -2.69 24.17
C ASN A 25 4.08 -2.84 25.03
N GLY A 26 5.17 -3.40 24.49
CA GLY A 26 6.40 -3.51 25.28
C GLY A 26 7.16 -2.20 25.39
N ALA A 27 7.96 -2.07 26.45
CA ALA A 27 8.77 -0.88 26.71
C ALA A 27 9.68 -0.50 25.53
N PHE A 28 9.82 0.80 25.28
CA PHE A 28 10.80 1.34 24.34
C PHE A 28 12.20 1.19 24.95
N THR A 29 12.95 0.21 24.48
CA THR A 29 14.37 0.05 24.82
C THR A 29 15.25 0.64 23.71
N PRO A 30 16.47 1.08 24.04
CA PRO A 30 17.42 1.56 23.03
C PRO A 30 17.70 0.50 21.96
N GLY A 31 17.74 0.92 20.69
CA GLY A 31 18.04 0.06 19.55
C GLY A 31 16.81 -0.48 18.82
N ILE A 32 15.59 -0.18 19.26
CA ILE A 32 14.35 -0.65 18.62
C ILE A 32 14.08 0.10 17.30
N VAL A 33 13.61 -0.65 16.31
CA VAL A 33 13.01 -0.14 15.06
C VAL A 33 11.51 -0.39 15.11
N ILE A 34 10.71 0.66 14.98
CA ILE A 34 9.25 0.58 14.94
C ILE A 34 8.78 0.83 13.53
N VAL A 35 7.98 -0.09 13.01
CA VAL A 35 7.38 0.01 11.68
C VAL A 35 5.88 0.23 11.84
N ASN A 36 5.40 1.36 11.31
CA ASN A 36 4.01 1.75 11.34
C ASN A 36 3.43 1.81 9.93
N ASP A 37 2.24 1.24 9.76
CA ASP A 37 1.40 1.52 8.59
C ASP A 37 0.60 2.78 8.88
N VAL A 38 0.83 3.83 8.09
CA VAL A 38 0.26 5.16 8.35
C VAL A 38 -1.03 5.34 7.56
N SER A 39 -1.01 5.00 6.28
CA SER A 39 -2.16 5.17 5.38
C SER A 39 -1.98 4.32 4.14
N SER A 40 -3.10 3.97 3.49
CA SER A 40 -3.12 3.40 2.14
C SER A 40 -4.08 4.20 1.28
N GLU A 41 -3.64 4.55 0.08
CA GLU A 41 -4.39 5.37 -0.87
C GLU A 41 -4.44 4.66 -2.22
N SER A 42 -5.62 4.64 -2.84
CA SER A 42 -5.78 4.15 -4.20
C SER A 42 -5.25 5.19 -5.19
N LEU A 43 -4.32 4.78 -6.07
CA LEU A 43 -3.86 5.60 -7.19
C LEU A 43 -4.79 5.53 -8.40
N GLY A 44 -5.66 4.53 -8.44
CA GLY A 44 -6.57 4.31 -9.55
C GLY A 44 -6.95 2.84 -9.73
N MET A 45 -8.09 2.67 -10.39
CA MET A 45 -8.68 1.38 -10.70
C MET A 45 -8.90 1.28 -12.20
N ARG A 46 -8.70 0.08 -12.74
CA ARG A 46 -9.01 -0.28 -14.12
C ARG A 46 -9.87 -1.54 -14.12
N SER A 47 -10.86 -1.59 -15.02
CA SER A 47 -11.56 -2.83 -15.37
C SER A 47 -11.31 -3.11 -16.84
N ASP A 48 -10.94 -4.36 -17.14
CA ASP A 48 -10.78 -4.86 -18.51
C ASP A 48 -11.51 -6.20 -18.67
N PHE A 49 -11.74 -6.62 -19.90
CA PHE A 49 -12.19 -7.98 -20.21
C PHE A 49 -11.05 -8.77 -20.84
N VAL A 50 -10.67 -9.88 -20.22
CA VAL A 50 -9.64 -10.80 -20.72
C VAL A 50 -10.23 -12.20 -20.79
N ASN A 51 -10.26 -12.80 -21.97
CA ASN A 51 -10.83 -14.14 -22.21
C ASN A 51 -12.29 -14.28 -21.73
N GLY A 52 -13.10 -13.21 -21.85
CA GLY A 52 -14.51 -13.22 -21.45
C GLY A 52 -14.76 -13.07 -19.95
N GLN A 53 -13.71 -12.90 -19.14
CA GLN A 53 -13.80 -12.58 -17.71
C GLN A 53 -13.44 -11.11 -17.50
N GLU A 54 -14.18 -10.45 -16.60
CA GLU A 54 -13.81 -9.11 -16.15
C GLU A 54 -12.65 -9.21 -15.16
N VAL A 55 -11.62 -8.40 -15.39
CA VAL A 55 -10.42 -8.28 -14.56
C VAL A 55 -10.38 -6.86 -14.01
N ILE A 56 -10.60 -6.72 -12.71
CA ILE A 56 -10.51 -5.44 -12.02
C ILE A 56 -9.14 -5.37 -11.35
N SER A 57 -8.39 -4.33 -11.67
CA SER A 57 -7.06 -4.08 -11.12
C SER A 57 -7.01 -2.74 -10.41
N GLU A 58 -6.37 -2.69 -9.25
CA GLU A 58 -6.20 -1.48 -8.45
C GLU A 58 -4.74 -1.31 -8.05
N SER A 59 -4.22 -0.09 -8.24
CA SER A 59 -2.91 0.30 -7.74
C SER A 59 -3.08 1.06 -6.43
N ILE A 60 -2.43 0.61 -5.36
CA ILE A 60 -2.50 1.21 -4.03
C ILE A 60 -1.10 1.64 -3.60
N VAL A 61 -0.97 2.83 -3.03
CA VAL A 61 0.24 3.27 -2.34
C VAL A 61 0.01 3.26 -0.84
N THR A 62 0.84 2.50 -0.14
CA THR A 62 0.88 2.41 1.31
C THR A 62 2.06 3.20 1.86
N LEU A 63 1.80 4.10 2.81
CA LEU A 63 2.80 4.86 3.53
C LEU A 63 3.22 4.11 4.79
N ILE A 64 4.49 3.71 4.83
CA ILE A 64 5.12 3.09 5.98
C ILE A 64 6.05 4.08 6.66
N SER A 65 5.79 4.40 7.93
CA SER A 65 6.72 5.19 8.76
C SER A 65 7.59 4.27 9.58
N ILE A 66 8.91 4.47 9.51
CA ILE A 66 9.90 3.71 10.26
C ILE A 66 10.59 4.64 11.23
N HIS A 67 10.47 4.33 12.52
CA HIS A 67 11.14 5.05 13.60
C HIS A 67 12.26 4.19 14.18
N VAL A 68 13.39 4.81 14.49
CA VAL A 68 14.48 4.17 15.21
C VAL A 68 14.75 4.94 16.48
N PHE A 69 14.92 4.21 17.59
CA PHE A 69 15.19 4.75 18.91
C PHE A 69 16.54 4.28 19.42
N GLY A 70 17.20 5.14 20.20
CA GLY A 70 18.47 4.83 20.85
C GLY A 70 19.69 5.23 20.01
N LYS A 71 20.87 4.85 20.53
CA LYS A 71 22.16 5.34 20.05
C LYS A 71 22.36 5.04 18.56
N ASN A 72 22.79 6.05 17.81
CA ASN A 72 23.03 6.02 16.36
C ASN A 72 21.77 5.79 15.51
N ALA A 73 20.58 6.16 16.01
CA ALA A 73 19.31 6.03 15.27
C ALA A 73 19.40 6.63 13.86
N ASN A 74 20.00 7.82 13.72
CA ASN A 74 20.16 8.49 12.45
C ASN A 74 21.08 7.71 11.49
N THR A 75 22.21 7.21 11.98
CA THR A 75 23.14 6.39 11.19
C THR A 75 22.48 5.10 10.72
N LEU A 76 21.69 4.44 11.58
CA LEU A 76 20.98 3.22 11.21
C LEU A 76 19.96 3.49 10.09
N LEU A 77 19.20 4.59 10.17
CA LEU A 77 18.27 4.95 9.11
C LEU A 77 18.94 5.36 7.80
N ASN A 78 20.11 6.00 7.86
CA ASN A 78 20.88 6.27 6.65
C ASN A 78 21.41 4.98 5.99
N LYS A 79 21.83 3.99 6.79
CA LYS A 79 22.14 2.64 6.27
C LYS A 79 20.91 2.00 5.65
N PHE A 80 19.77 2.07 6.32
CA PHE A 80 18.51 1.55 5.79
C PHE A 80 18.12 2.19 4.46
N ARG A 81 18.24 3.52 4.36
CA ARG A 81 17.97 4.28 3.12
C ARG A 81 18.81 3.78 1.95
N LEU A 82 20.09 3.46 2.17
CA LEU A 82 20.94 2.84 1.14
C LEU A 82 20.47 1.42 0.81
N ALA A 83 20.09 0.65 1.84
CA ALA A 83 19.58 -0.70 1.72
C ALA A 83 18.31 -0.81 0.86
N LEU A 84 17.45 0.22 0.83
CA LEU A 84 16.28 0.29 -0.05
C LEU A 84 16.60 0.11 -1.53
N ARG A 85 17.85 0.42 -1.94
CA ARG A 85 18.32 0.31 -3.33
C ARG A 85 18.99 -1.02 -3.64
N THR A 86 19.20 -1.88 -2.64
CA THR A 86 19.90 -3.15 -2.83
C THR A 86 19.01 -4.17 -3.53
N SER A 87 19.61 -5.02 -4.37
CA SER A 87 18.88 -6.11 -5.05
C SER A 87 18.20 -7.06 -4.05
N HIS A 88 18.83 -7.32 -2.90
CA HIS A 88 18.27 -8.14 -1.84
C HIS A 88 16.97 -7.54 -1.28
N PHE A 89 16.98 -6.26 -0.91
CA PHE A 89 15.76 -5.58 -0.42
C PHE A 89 14.67 -5.54 -1.50
N LEU A 90 15.03 -5.15 -2.73
CA LEU A 90 14.07 -5.08 -3.84
C LEU A 90 13.47 -6.45 -4.19
N SER A 91 14.26 -7.52 -4.12
CA SER A 91 13.77 -8.88 -4.29
C SER A 91 12.80 -9.28 -3.18
N GLY A 92 13.11 -8.98 -1.91
CA GLY A 92 12.21 -9.25 -0.79
C GLY A 92 10.90 -8.49 -0.90
N ILE A 93 10.94 -7.23 -1.33
CA ILE A 93 9.75 -6.40 -1.58
C ILE A 93 8.89 -6.98 -2.72
N LYS A 94 9.52 -7.43 -3.82
CA LYS A 94 8.81 -8.08 -4.94
C LYS A 94 8.08 -9.36 -4.54
N GLN A 95 8.67 -10.17 -3.65
CA GLN A 95 8.02 -11.37 -3.10
C GLN A 95 6.75 -11.04 -2.29
N MET A 96 6.62 -9.80 -1.81
CA MET A 96 5.41 -9.29 -1.17
C MET A 96 4.45 -8.60 -2.16
N HIS A 97 4.62 -8.81 -3.46
CA HIS A 97 3.83 -8.17 -4.53
C HIS A 97 3.81 -6.64 -4.42
N ALA A 98 4.96 -6.06 -4.07
CA ALA A 98 5.11 -4.62 -3.86
C ALA A 98 6.34 -4.08 -4.60
N CYS A 99 6.45 -2.77 -4.69
CA CYS A 99 7.70 -2.06 -5.03
C CYS A 99 7.89 -0.82 -4.16
N VAL A 100 9.12 -0.33 -4.06
CA VAL A 100 9.41 0.96 -3.42
C VAL A 100 9.12 2.06 -4.43
N TYR A 101 8.08 2.87 -4.18
CA TYR A 101 7.71 3.99 -5.05
C TYR A 101 8.58 5.23 -4.78
N ARG A 102 8.68 5.63 -3.51
CA ARG A 102 9.54 6.72 -3.05
C ARG A 102 9.81 6.60 -1.55
N TYR A 103 10.72 7.40 -1.03
CA TYR A 103 10.96 7.52 0.41
C TYR A 103 11.37 8.95 0.74
N SER A 104 11.10 9.40 1.97
CA SER A 104 11.51 10.71 2.46
C SER A 104 13.01 10.75 2.77
N ASP A 105 13.53 11.95 3.02
CA ASP A 105 14.80 12.07 3.73
C ASP A 105 14.69 11.54 5.17
N VAL A 106 15.84 11.17 5.75
CA VAL A 106 15.93 10.78 7.16
C VAL A 106 15.81 12.04 8.01
N ARG A 107 14.83 12.04 8.92
CA ARG A 107 14.61 13.13 9.88
C ARG A 107 15.19 12.75 11.24
N ASP A 108 16.03 13.62 11.78
CA ASP A 108 16.46 13.55 13.17
C ASP A 108 15.36 14.15 14.06
N LEU A 109 14.85 13.34 14.98
CA LEU A 109 13.80 13.68 15.94
C LEU A 109 14.33 13.57 17.37
N THR A 110 15.64 13.62 17.55
CA THR A 110 16.29 13.55 18.86
C THR A 110 15.80 14.67 19.75
N THR A 111 15.34 14.31 20.95
CA THR A 111 14.84 15.25 21.95
C THR A 111 15.61 15.11 23.26
N GLY A 112 15.79 16.23 23.96
CA GLY A 112 16.23 16.23 25.35
C GLY A 112 15.02 16.23 26.27
N ILE A 113 14.95 15.27 27.21
CA ILE A 113 13.95 15.26 28.28
C ILE A 113 14.71 15.34 29.60
N GLY A 114 14.78 16.54 30.19
CA GLY A 114 15.59 16.78 31.39
C GLY A 114 17.08 16.55 31.12
N ALA A 115 17.72 15.67 31.90
CA ALA A 115 19.14 15.33 31.77
C ALA A 115 19.42 14.17 30.79
N THR A 116 18.38 13.56 30.20
CA THR A 116 18.53 12.44 29.26
C THR A 116 18.30 12.90 27.82
N LYS A 117 19.14 12.41 26.91
CA LYS A 117 19.00 12.59 25.47
C LYS A 117 18.40 11.32 24.88
N GLU A 118 17.22 11.44 24.29
CA GLU A 118 16.60 10.34 23.56
C GLU A 118 16.90 10.52 22.07
N GLU A 119 17.82 9.71 21.54
CA GLU A 119 18.08 9.69 20.11
C GLU A 119 16.93 9.01 19.39
N ARG A 120 16.33 9.73 18.43
CA ARG A 120 15.21 9.25 17.62
C ARG A 120 15.40 9.71 16.20
N SER A 121 15.10 8.85 15.23
CA SER A 121 15.07 9.25 13.83
C SER A 121 13.91 8.57 13.11
N GLN A 122 13.46 9.18 12.02
CA GLN A 122 12.34 8.69 11.22
C GLN A 122 12.66 8.75 9.72
N ILE A 123 12.14 7.78 8.97
CA ILE A 123 12.02 7.80 7.52
C ILE A 123 10.65 7.29 7.11
N ASP A 124 10.06 7.88 6.09
CA ASP A 124 8.82 7.40 5.50
C ASP A 124 9.12 6.71 4.16
N VAL A 125 8.51 5.54 3.94
CA VAL A 125 8.66 4.74 2.73
C VAL A 125 7.29 4.50 2.13
N TYR A 126 7.14 4.83 0.85
CA TYR A 126 5.91 4.62 0.10
C TYR A 126 6.08 3.34 -0.72
N LEU A 127 5.27 2.34 -0.41
CA LEU A 127 5.23 1.07 -1.12
C LEU A 127 4.03 1.06 -2.05
N MET A 128 4.23 0.68 -3.32
CA MET A 128 3.13 0.50 -4.26
C MET A 128 2.80 -0.99 -4.38
N HIS A 129 1.51 -1.29 -4.35
CA HIS A 129 0.92 -2.62 -4.49
C HIS A 129 -0.03 -2.61 -5.67
N ASN A 130 -0.05 -3.71 -6.42
CA ASN A 130 -1.02 -3.92 -7.48
C ASN A 130 -1.89 -5.12 -7.10
N PHE A 131 -3.17 -4.85 -6.88
CA PHE A 131 -4.18 -5.89 -6.65
C PHE A 131 -4.93 -6.13 -7.95
N SER A 132 -5.30 -7.39 -8.19
CA SER A 132 -6.15 -7.76 -9.32
C SER A 132 -7.07 -8.88 -8.88
N ILE A 133 -8.35 -8.76 -9.26
CA ILE A 133 -9.35 -9.79 -9.08
C ILE A 133 -9.95 -10.13 -10.44
N GLN A 134 -10.34 -11.39 -10.61
CA GLN A 134 -11.09 -11.86 -11.76
C GLN A 134 -12.53 -12.13 -11.31
N THR A 135 -13.50 -11.67 -12.08
CA THR A 135 -14.92 -11.91 -11.84
C THR A 135 -15.52 -12.67 -13.02
N ASP A 136 -16.44 -13.59 -12.73
CA ASP A 136 -17.11 -14.42 -13.73
C ASP A 136 -18.29 -13.68 -14.41
N LEU A 137 -18.26 -12.35 -14.46
CA LEU A 137 -19.30 -11.58 -15.13
C LEU A 137 -19.08 -11.62 -16.65
N PRO A 138 -20.02 -12.17 -17.44
CA PRO A 138 -19.89 -12.17 -18.89
C PRO A 138 -19.92 -10.73 -19.42
N ALA A 139 -19.13 -10.47 -20.46
CA ALA A 139 -19.14 -9.19 -21.16
C ALA A 139 -20.54 -8.91 -21.73
N ILE A 140 -21.07 -7.70 -21.53
CA ILE A 140 -22.32 -7.27 -22.18
C ILE A 140 -21.96 -6.92 -23.62
N GLU A 141 -22.12 -7.87 -24.54
CA GLU A 141 -21.64 -7.70 -25.92
C GLU A 141 -22.53 -6.78 -26.77
N LEU A 142 -23.84 -6.72 -26.53
CA LEU A 142 -24.76 -5.78 -27.18
C LEU A 142 -26.15 -5.99 -26.57
N THR A 143 -26.87 -4.91 -26.25
CA THR A 143 -28.30 -5.02 -25.91
C THR A 143 -29.14 -4.39 -27.02
N SER A 144 -30.16 -5.11 -27.49
CA SER A 144 -31.10 -4.63 -28.49
C SER A 144 -32.05 -3.63 -27.84
N ILE A 145 -31.90 -2.34 -28.18
CA ILE A 145 -32.89 -1.33 -27.77
C ILE A 145 -34.11 -1.45 -28.69
N HIS A 146 -35.22 -1.96 -28.16
CA HIS A 146 -36.50 -1.93 -28.85
C HIS A 146 -37.32 -0.72 -28.39
N ALA A 147 -37.27 0.36 -29.16
CA ALA A 147 -38.14 1.52 -28.93
C ALA A 147 -39.55 1.21 -29.44
N GLN A 148 -40.53 1.06 -28.55
CA GLN A 148 -41.94 1.04 -28.93
C GLN A 148 -42.51 2.46 -28.80
N ALA A 149 -42.83 3.08 -29.94
CA ALA A 149 -43.53 4.36 -29.95
C ALA A 149 -45.04 4.11 -29.75
N GLN A 150 -45.57 4.45 -28.57
CA GLN A 150 -47.02 4.58 -28.38
C GLN A 150 -47.43 6.04 -28.56
N THR A 151 -48.08 6.35 -29.68
CA THR A 151 -48.69 7.66 -29.90
C THR A 151 -50.01 7.73 -29.14
N SER A 152 -49.98 8.29 -27.93
CA SER A 152 -51.20 8.78 -27.27
C SER A 152 -51.66 10.06 -27.97
N LYS A 153 -52.98 10.32 -28.00
CA LYS A 153 -53.62 11.50 -28.63
C LYS A 153 -53.06 12.87 -28.18
N ASN A 154 -52.17 12.91 -27.18
CA ASN A 154 -51.54 14.10 -26.62
C ASN A 154 -50.01 14.23 -26.85
N ASN A 155 -49.42 13.63 -27.90
CA ASN A 155 -48.01 13.83 -28.28
C ASN A 155 -46.97 13.61 -27.16
N ILE A 156 -47.16 12.60 -26.30
CA ILE A 156 -46.14 12.18 -25.33
C ILE A 156 -45.57 10.85 -25.81
N ILE A 157 -44.26 10.80 -26.04
CA ILE A 157 -43.52 9.57 -26.35
C ILE A 157 -42.97 9.02 -25.02
N THR A 158 -43.46 7.85 -24.62
CA THR A 158 -42.94 7.11 -23.47
C THR A 158 -41.98 6.03 -23.95
N ILE A 159 -40.74 6.02 -23.45
CA ILE A 159 -39.73 4.99 -23.74
C ILE A 159 -39.64 4.08 -22.52
N ASN A 160 -39.98 2.80 -22.68
CA ASN A 160 -39.83 1.79 -21.63
C ASN A 160 -38.60 0.93 -21.94
N ASN A 161 -37.68 0.80 -20.98
CA ASN A 161 -36.55 -0.10 -21.08
C ASN A 161 -36.87 -1.42 -20.36
N GLU A 162 -36.85 -2.53 -21.09
CA GLU A 162 -36.89 -3.87 -20.49
C GLU A 162 -35.50 -4.50 -20.57
N VAL A 163 -34.96 -4.90 -19.41
CA VAL A 163 -33.68 -5.60 -19.30
C VAL A 163 -33.96 -7.09 -19.35
N ASN A 164 -33.67 -7.74 -20.49
CA ASN A 164 -33.67 -9.20 -20.56
C ASN A 164 -32.35 -9.73 -20.00
N GLN A 165 -32.42 -10.43 -18.88
CA GLN A 165 -31.33 -11.26 -18.39
C GLN A 165 -31.46 -12.64 -19.04
N GLY A 166 -30.59 -12.91 -20.01
CA GLY A 166 -30.43 -14.22 -20.67
C GLY A 166 -29.04 -14.77 -20.40
#